data_AF-A0AAU9CYU6-F1
#
_entry.id   AF-A0AAU9CYU6-F1
#
_cell.length_a   1.000
_cell.length_b   1.000
_cell.length_c   1.000
_cell.angle_alpha   90.00
_cell.angle_beta   90.00
_cell.angle_gamma   90.00
#
_symmetry.space_group_name_H-M   'P 1'
#
loop_
_entity.id
_entity.type
_entity.pdbx_description
1 polymer ?
#
loop_
_entity_poly.entity_id
_entity_poly.type
_entity_poly.pdbx_seq_one_letter_code
_entity_poly.pdbx_strand_id
1 'polypeptide(L)' 'MQKRIRLHSDHMKIIEKEMKCSNQAVRMSLQYVYNSEKSKAIRKRAKELLLKEGNDVIIDLEDINN' A
#
# COMPACT_ATOMS: atom_id res chain seq x y z
N MET A 1 4.13 8.14 -17.36
CA MET A 1 3.37 7.88 -16.12
C MET A 1 4.36 7.68 -14.97
N GLN A 2 4.33 8.50 -13.91
CA GLN A 2 5.22 8.30 -12.76
C GLN A 2 4.82 7.06 -11.96
N LYS A 3 5.80 6.21 -11.60
CA LYS A 3 5.58 5.04 -10.74
C LYS A 3 5.10 5.51 -9.37
N ARG A 4 3.91 5.07 -8.96
CA ARG A 4 3.37 5.35 -7.62
C ARG A 4 2.46 4.22 -7.16
N ILE A 5 2.49 3.92 -5.87
CA ILE A 5 1.53 3.03 -5.21
C ILE A 5 0.50 3.93 -4.51
N ARG A 6 -0.78 3.79 -4.87
CA ARG A 6 -1.87 4.44 -4.13
C ARG A 6 -2.25 3.53 -2.97
N LEU A 7 -2.34 4.11 -1.78
CA LEU A 7 -2.58 3.36 -0.54
C LEU A 7 -3.54 4.17 0.33
N HIS A 8 -4.54 3.52 0.91
CA HIS A 8 -5.46 4.17 1.85
C HIS A 8 -4.69 4.68 3.09
N SER A 9 -5.22 5.73 3.73
CA SER A 9 -4.55 6.40 4.85
C SER A 9 -4.32 5.46 6.04
N ASP A 10 -5.22 4.51 6.27
CA ASP A 10 -5.08 3.55 7.38
C ASP A 10 -3.97 2.54 7.14
N HIS A 11 -3.79 2.07 5.90
CA HIS A 11 -2.64 1.27 5.52
C HIS A 11 -1.33 2.03 5.66
N MET A 12 -1.31 3.34 5.36
CA MET A 12 -0.14 4.17 5.62
C MET A 12 0.21 4.25 7.11
N LYS A 13 -0.78 4.39 8.00
CA LYS A 13 -0.58 4.39 9.46
C LYS A 13 -0.03 3.05 9.96
N ILE A 14 -0.43 1.93 9.37
CA ILE A 14 0.13 0.60 9.71
C ILE A 14 1.63 0.58 9.40
N ILE A 15 2.01 0.95 8.18
CA ILE A 15 3.41 0.99 7.75
C ILE A 15 4.22 1.96 8.60
N GLU A 16 3.65 3.12 8.94
CA GLU A 16 4.29 4.14 9.78
C GLU A 16 4.74 3.55 11.12
N LYS A 17 3.83 2.84 11.79
CA LYS A 17 4.07 2.15 13.07
C LYS A 17 5.09 1.02 12.92
N GLU A 18 4.94 0.16 11.92
CA GLU A 18 5.81 -0.99 11.69
C GLU A 18 7.26 -0.56 11.37
N MET A 19 7.41 0.48 10.55
CA MET A 19 8.71 0.92 10.04
C MET A 19 9.35 2.04 10.89
N LYS A 20 8.69 2.47 11.98
CA LYS A 20 9.10 3.58 12.85
C LYS A 20 9.58 4.78 12.02
N CYS A 21 8.69 5.34 11.21
CA CYS A 21 8.99 6.49 10.35
C CYS A 21 7.81 7.46 10.32
N SER A 22 7.94 8.60 9.64
CA SER A 22 6.83 9.54 9.48
C SER A 22 5.93 9.16 8.31
N ASN A 23 4.68 9.60 8.35
CA ASN A 23 3.75 9.48 7.23
C ASN A 23 4.33 10.04 5.90
N GLN A 24 5.07 11.15 5.98
CA GLN A 24 5.76 11.73 4.82
C GLN A 24 6.81 10.77 4.24
N ALA A 25 7.61 10.10 5.07
CA ALA A 25 8.60 9.13 4.62
C ALA A 25 7.93 7.94 3.90
N VAL A 26 6.77 7.48 4.40
CA VAL A 26 5.94 6.48 3.72
C VAL A 26 5.50 7.01 2.36
N ARG A 27 4.87 8.20 2.30
CA ARG A 27 4.36 8.82 1.07
C ARG A 27 5.44 8.98 -0.01
N MET A 28 6.62 9.49 0.37
CA MET A 28 7.75 9.67 -0.55
C MET A 28 8.28 8.33 -1.06
N SER A 29 8.28 7.29 -0.21
CA SER A 29 8.68 5.94 -0.60
C SER A 29 7.69 5.32 -1.60
N LEU A 30 6.39 5.55 -1.41
CA LEU A 30 5.33 5.10 -2.33
C LEU A 30 5.34 5.85 -3.67
N GLN A 31 5.86 7.08 -3.69
CA GLN A 31 6.08 7.89 -4.89
C GLN A 31 7.45 7.64 -5.55
N TYR A 32 8.25 6.69 -5.04
CA TYR A 32 9.58 6.37 -5.56
C TYR A 32 10.56 7.55 -5.55
N VAL A 33 10.37 8.55 -4.67
CA VAL A 33 11.31 9.67 -4.53
C VAL A 33 12.69 9.16 -4.07
N TYR A 34 12.70 8.13 -3.21
CA TYR A 34 13.90 7.48 -2.70
C TYR A 34 13.90 5.96 -2.98
N ASN A 35 15.11 5.39 -3.09
CA ASN A 35 15.33 3.96 -3.36
C ASN A 35 16.18 3.25 -2.29
N SER A 36 16.15 3.75 -1.05
CA SER A 36 16.79 3.09 0.09
C SER A 36 16.13 1.73 0.39
N GLU A 37 16.82 0.89 1.17
CA GLU A 37 16.26 -0.39 1.65
C GLU A 37 14.95 -0.18 2.41
N LYS A 38 14.89 0.86 3.26
CA LYS A 38 13.66 1.24 3.98
C LYS A 38 12.53 1.60 3.01
N SER A 39 12.81 2.36 1.95
CA SER A 39 11.80 2.67 0.93
C SER A 39 11.35 1.43 0.15
N LYS A 40 12.26 0.48 -0.15
CA LYS A 40 11.91 -0.81 -0.75
C LYS A 40 11.02 -1.64 0.18
N ALA A 41 11.34 -1.69 1.48
CA ALA A 41 10.56 -2.39 2.50
C ALA A 41 9.15 -1.79 2.64
N ILE A 42 9.03 -0.46 2.68
CA ILE A 42 7.73 0.24 2.68
C ILE A 42 6.89 -0.15 1.47
N ARG A 43 7.47 -0.17 0.27
CA ARG A 43 6.74 -0.55 -0.95
C ARG A 43 6.32 -2.01 -0.95
N LYS A 44 7.18 -2.91 -0.46
CA LYS A 44 6.85 -4.33 -0.28
C LYS A 44 5.65 -4.46 0.66
N ARG A 45 5.68 -3.80 1.81
CA ARG A 45 4.60 -3.87 2.80
C ARG A 45 3.28 -3.28 2.28
N ALA A 46 3.35 -2.17 1.55
CA ALA A 46 2.18 -1.58 0.89
C ALA A 46 1.53 -2.56 -0.10
N LYS A 47 2.33 -3.31 -0.86
CA LYS A 47 1.81 -4.35 -1.77
C LYS A 47 1.09 -5.46 -1.00
N GLU A 48 1.66 -5.92 0.11
CA GLU A 48 1.05 -6.96 0.96
C GLU A 48 -0.31 -6.52 1.51
N LEU A 49 -0.42 -5.28 1.99
CA LEU A 49 -1.68 -4.74 2.52
C LEU A 49 -2.76 -4.61 1.44
N LEU A 50 -2.40 -4.14 0.24
CA LEU A 50 -3.34 -4.04 -0.88
C LEU A 50 -3.80 -5.42 -1.37
N LEU A 51 -2.92 -6.41 -1.40
CA LEU A 51 -3.28 -7.77 -1.74
C LEU A 51 -4.23 -8.37 -0.70
N LYS A 52 -3.95 -8.14 0.59
CA LYS A 52 -4.85 -8.56 1.66
C LYS A 52 -6.23 -7.91 1.51
N GLU A 53 -6.27 -6.59 1.36
CA GLU A 53 -7.53 -5.86 1.15
C GLU A 53 -8.29 -6.39 -0.06
N GLY A 54 -7.62 -6.58 -1.21
CA GLY A 54 -8.26 -7.15 -2.40
C GLY A 54 -8.77 -8.58 -2.22
N ASN A 55 -8.09 -9.40 -1.41
CA ASN A 55 -8.54 -10.76 -1.10
C ASN A 55 -9.71 -10.78 -0.11
N ASP A 56 -9.82 -9.78 0.76
CA ASP A 56 -10.89 -9.65 1.75
C ASP A 56 -12.18 -9.06 1.11
N VAL A 57 -12.12 -8.59 -0.13
CA VAL A 57 -13.31 -8.13 -0.87
C VAL A 57 -14.19 -9.32 -1.25
N ILE A 58 -15.41 -9.33 -0.71
CA ILE A 58 -16.47 -10.26 -1.09
C ILE A 58 -17.36 -9.55 -2.11
N ILE A 59 -17.63 -10.22 -3.24
CA ILE A 59 -18.56 -9.75 -4.26
C ILE A 59 -19.72 -10.73 -4.37
N ASP A 60 -20.92 -10.20 -4.56
CA ASP A 60 -22.10 -11.00 -4.85
C ASP A 60 -22.03 -11.44 -6.32
N LEU A 61 -21.68 -12.71 -6.54
CA LEU A 61 -21.45 -13.28 -7.88
C LEU A 61 -22.75 -13.55 -8.67
N GLU A 62 -23.91 -13.40 -8.03
CA GLU A 62 -25.22 -13.75 -8.62
C GLU A 62 -25.66 -12.80 -9.74
N ASP A 63 -25.12 -11.58 -9.79
CA ASP A 63 -25.52 -10.53 -10.74
C ASP A 63 -24.62 -10.41 -11.99
N ILE A 64 -23.57 -11.22 -12.11
CA ILE A 64 -22.57 -11.08 -13.21
C ILE A 64 -22.96 -11.90 -14.46
N ASN A 65 -23.94 -12.81 -14.35
CA ASN A 65 -24.33 -13.74 -15.43
C ASN A 65 -25.82 -13.70 -15.83
N ASN A 66 -26.58 -12.65 -15.48
CA ASN A 66 -27.96 -12.44 -15.96
C ASN A 66 -28.05 -11.27 -16.94
#